data_AF-A0A843GYF8-F1
#
_entry.id   AF-A0A843GYF8-F1
#
_cell.length_a   1.000
_cell.length_b   1.000
_cell.length_c   1.000
_cell.angle_alpha   90.00
_cell.angle_beta   90.00
_cell.angle_gamma   90.00
#
_symmetry.space_group_name_H-M   'P 1'
#
loop_
_entity.id
_entity.type
_entity.pdbx_description
1 polymer ?
#
loop_
_entity_poly.entity_id
_entity_poly.type
_entity_poly.pdbx_seq_one_letter_code
_entity_poly.pdbx_strand_id
1 'polypeptide(L)'
;MSNGEYIDEIKISSYDNLIQIIRGKTKKCNDLRDNFIFRGVEDCNFELIPSALRGDNINSYVDEDFKITLNLLYKQAVDYGFLKHDENNTDYGYRYFTINKYGEVISDKKYEEVSSLDEVQFRKEFNALINFLDYGDKVGLKIPSNSFVRKFIEHGLGKNFRGNSYWPDKNFYELISLAQHYGIPTRALDWSYDYKVALYFALKNILTDDYQCSDKPDYGVLWAFNYKYFEKERLGLSNNPFKIEHYRPEYNSNPNLNAQKGLFTFIINDLHHITRKPFDQFIISLLDGTHDFKSFEGKKFLEAPPNEKAFYKFIIPEELKPEILNELYKEGYSEEYLFPGYDGVTQSVKNRINLDNLLNKSHNCDKRSVLLSFTNEWVNKIYNGKTSYVFRKSFFDEKIDKIFIYSENEVNGYFKCGKIIKNTPQFLIDNFCNAPKLKNEVFNYFENLEVGYAIEIIDLINFEYPIYIDNILEDYCFVDKYENLKFLLNFA
;
A
#
# COMPACT_ATOMS: atom_id res chain seq x y z
N MET A 1 12.92 -8.10 -22.10
CA MET A 1 11.99 -9.21 -22.47
C MET A 1 12.21 -10.46 -21.58
N SER A 2 12.77 -10.34 -20.36
CA SER A 2 13.03 -11.48 -19.45
C SER A 2 12.20 -11.49 -18.15
N ASN A 3 11.29 -10.52 -17.92
CA ASN A 3 10.58 -10.42 -16.64
C ASN A 3 9.85 -11.72 -16.22
N GLY A 4 9.19 -12.43 -17.14
CA GLY A 4 8.47 -13.67 -16.82
C GLY A 4 9.37 -14.86 -16.42
N GLU A 5 10.67 -14.80 -16.70
CA GLU A 5 11.61 -15.84 -16.32
C GLU A 5 11.92 -15.80 -14.81
N TYR A 6 12.13 -14.61 -14.25
CA TYR A 6 12.57 -14.42 -12.86
C TYR A 6 11.51 -13.82 -11.93
N ILE A 7 10.49 -13.16 -12.50
CA ILE A 7 9.37 -12.57 -11.77
C ILE A 7 8.09 -13.28 -12.22
N ASP A 8 7.31 -13.77 -11.27
CA ASP A 8 5.96 -14.27 -11.53
C ASP A 8 4.94 -13.29 -10.97
N GLU A 9 4.10 -12.74 -11.85
CA GLU A 9 3.03 -11.80 -11.48
C GLU A 9 1.72 -12.56 -11.28
N ILE A 10 1.12 -12.41 -10.10
CA ILE A 10 -0.05 -13.17 -9.67
C ILE A 10 -1.14 -12.20 -9.23
N LYS A 11 -2.21 -12.08 -10.02
CA LYS A 11 -3.42 -11.36 -9.60
C LYS A 11 -4.20 -12.22 -8.61
N ILE A 12 -4.50 -11.67 -7.43
CA ILE A 12 -5.24 -12.39 -6.39
C ILE A 12 -6.75 -12.18 -6.52
N SER A 13 -7.53 -13.19 -6.08
CA SER A 13 -9.00 -13.14 -6.12
C SER A 13 -9.67 -12.97 -4.76
N SER A 14 -8.95 -13.22 -3.65
CA SER A 14 -9.42 -13.06 -2.27
C SER A 14 -8.26 -13.15 -1.28
N TYR A 15 -8.49 -12.81 -0.01
CA TYR A 15 -7.51 -13.00 1.08
C TYR A 15 -7.08 -14.47 1.22
N ASP A 16 -8.06 -15.38 1.23
CA ASP A 16 -7.80 -16.83 1.30
C ASP A 16 -6.96 -17.30 0.12
N ASN A 17 -7.28 -16.85 -1.11
CA ASN A 17 -6.51 -17.21 -2.28
C ASN A 17 -5.03 -16.81 -2.13
N LEU A 18 -4.75 -15.58 -1.68
CA LEU A 18 -3.39 -15.11 -1.41
C LEU A 18 -2.68 -15.99 -0.38
N ILE A 19 -3.32 -16.29 0.76
CA ILE A 19 -2.74 -17.11 1.83
C ILE A 19 -2.40 -18.52 1.33
N GLN A 20 -3.32 -19.16 0.59
CA GLN A 20 -3.09 -20.51 0.05
C GLN A 20 -1.91 -20.53 -0.92
N ILE A 21 -1.74 -19.48 -1.72
CA ILE A 21 -0.60 -19.36 -2.63
C ILE A 21 0.70 -19.21 -1.84
N ILE A 22 0.78 -18.24 -0.91
CA ILE A 22 1.99 -18.00 -0.10
C ILE A 22 2.42 -19.25 0.69
N ARG A 23 1.46 -20.04 1.17
CA ARG A 23 1.72 -21.30 1.90
C ARG A 23 2.07 -22.50 1.01
N GLY A 24 2.20 -22.31 -0.30
CA GLY A 24 2.48 -23.40 -1.23
C GLY A 24 1.37 -24.46 -1.32
N LYS A 25 0.13 -24.10 -0.97
CA LYS A 25 -1.04 -24.99 -1.03
C LYS A 25 -1.73 -24.97 -2.41
N THR A 26 -1.16 -24.25 -3.35
CA THR A 26 -1.59 -24.19 -4.75
C THR A 26 -0.46 -24.64 -5.66
N LYS A 27 -0.75 -24.86 -6.95
CA LYS A 27 0.29 -25.20 -7.95
C LYS A 27 1.13 -24.00 -8.41
N LYS A 28 0.91 -22.80 -7.85
CA LYS A 28 1.55 -21.55 -8.31
C LYS A 28 3.00 -21.42 -7.84
N CYS A 29 3.29 -21.77 -6.59
CA CYS A 29 4.63 -21.72 -6.01
C CYS A 29 4.74 -22.68 -4.82
N ASN A 30 5.97 -22.93 -4.38
CA ASN A 30 6.23 -23.58 -3.09
C ASN A 30 5.89 -22.64 -1.93
N ASP A 31 5.99 -23.14 -0.69
CA ASP A 31 5.82 -22.28 0.49
C ASP A 31 6.90 -21.20 0.52
N LEU A 32 6.47 -19.94 0.42
CA LEU A 32 7.38 -18.80 0.30
C LEU A 32 7.92 -18.36 1.66
N ARG A 33 7.28 -18.73 2.77
CA ARG A 33 7.50 -18.12 4.09
C ARG A 33 8.90 -18.37 4.65
N ASP A 34 9.58 -19.42 4.21
CA ASP A 34 10.90 -19.77 4.70
C ASP A 34 12.03 -19.11 3.89
N ASN A 35 11.84 -18.87 2.60
CA ASN A 35 12.91 -18.42 1.69
C ASN A 35 12.75 -16.96 1.22
N PHE A 36 11.55 -16.41 1.37
CA PHE A 36 11.20 -15.10 0.86
C PHE A 36 11.02 -14.06 1.97
N ILE A 37 11.30 -12.81 1.62
CA ILE A 37 10.95 -11.62 2.40
C ILE A 37 9.96 -10.79 1.57
N PHE A 38 9.14 -10.01 2.25
CA PHE A 38 7.97 -9.39 1.65
C PHE A 38 8.01 -7.87 1.77
N ARG A 39 7.49 -7.17 0.76
CA ARG A 39 7.32 -5.71 0.80
C ARG A 39 5.97 -5.34 0.23
N GLY A 40 5.18 -4.62 1.03
CA GLY A 40 3.93 -4.02 0.57
C GLY A 40 4.16 -2.66 -0.07
N VAL A 41 3.41 -2.40 -1.13
CA VAL A 41 3.45 -1.16 -1.86
C VAL A 41 2.04 -0.79 -2.29
N GLU A 42 1.68 0.47 -2.10
CA GLU A 42 0.30 0.97 -2.27
C GLU A 42 -0.09 1.18 -3.75
N ASP A 43 0.89 1.23 -4.65
CA ASP A 43 0.74 1.46 -6.09
C ASP A 43 1.62 0.47 -6.90
N CYS A 44 1.06 -0.10 -7.97
CA CYS A 44 1.76 -1.01 -8.88
C CYS A 44 2.86 -0.36 -9.72
N ASN A 45 2.82 0.97 -9.89
CA ASN A 45 3.83 1.74 -10.64
C ASN A 45 5.03 2.13 -9.78
N PHE A 46 4.98 1.86 -8.48
CA PHE A 46 6.07 2.19 -7.59
C PHE A 46 7.31 1.35 -7.89
N GLU A 47 8.40 2.05 -8.18
CA GLU A 47 9.69 1.43 -8.43
C GLU A 47 10.41 1.12 -7.12
N LEU A 48 11.01 -0.07 -7.02
CA LEU A 48 11.79 -0.52 -5.85
C LEU A 48 13.17 0.17 -5.80
N ILE A 49 13.18 1.50 -5.82
CA ILE A 49 14.37 2.35 -5.70
C ILE A 49 14.49 2.82 -4.25
N PRO A 50 15.67 2.83 -3.62
CA PRO A 50 15.84 3.37 -2.27
C PRO A 50 15.40 4.83 -2.15
N SER A 51 14.84 5.23 -1.00
CA SER A 51 14.24 6.56 -0.83
C SER A 51 15.22 7.73 -1.04
N ALA A 52 16.50 7.55 -0.72
CA ALA A 52 17.54 8.55 -0.98
C ALA A 52 17.79 8.83 -2.47
N LEU A 53 17.44 7.88 -3.35
CA LEU A 53 17.66 7.96 -4.79
C LEU A 53 16.39 8.33 -5.58
N ARG A 54 15.28 8.59 -4.89
CA ARG A 54 14.01 9.01 -5.50
C ARG A 54 13.98 10.53 -5.62
N GLY A 55 14.28 11.04 -6.81
CA GLY A 55 14.29 12.48 -7.08
C GLY A 55 15.16 13.25 -6.09
N ASP A 56 14.64 14.38 -5.61
CA ASP A 56 15.35 15.32 -4.75
C ASP A 56 15.02 15.18 -3.24
N ASN A 57 14.39 14.07 -2.85
CA ASN A 57 13.87 13.88 -1.48
C ASN A 57 14.90 14.11 -0.37
N ILE A 58 16.17 13.81 -0.64
CA ILE A 58 17.25 13.99 0.33
C ILE A 58 17.57 15.46 0.62
N ASN A 59 17.30 16.39 -0.32
CA ASN A 59 17.71 17.79 -0.20
C ASN A 59 17.04 18.51 0.98
N SER A 60 15.85 18.07 1.40
CA SER A 60 15.13 18.60 2.58
C SER A 60 15.80 18.24 3.91
N TYR A 61 16.73 17.27 3.91
CA TYR A 61 17.45 16.78 5.09
C TYR A 61 18.93 17.18 5.11
N VAL A 62 19.36 17.97 4.11
CA VAL A 62 20.73 18.46 3.95
C VAL A 62 20.79 19.93 4.35
N ASP A 63 21.88 20.33 5.03
CA ASP A 63 22.08 21.70 5.49
C ASP A 63 22.03 22.71 4.33
N GLU A 64 21.50 23.90 4.59
CA GLU A 64 21.44 25.00 3.60
C GLU A 64 22.84 25.51 3.19
N ASP A 65 23.84 25.38 4.07
CA ASP A 65 25.21 25.77 3.78
C ASP A 65 26.04 24.67 3.11
N PHE A 66 25.41 23.53 2.75
CA PHE A 66 26.06 22.45 2.00
C PHE A 66 26.61 22.97 0.67
N LYS A 67 27.93 22.85 0.53
CA LYS A 67 28.70 23.32 -0.63
C LYS A 67 29.74 22.28 -1.00
N ILE A 68 29.80 21.94 -2.28
CA ILE A 68 30.77 20.95 -2.77
C ILE A 68 31.25 21.34 -4.16
N THR A 69 32.52 21.10 -4.45
CA THR A 69 33.15 21.42 -5.74
C THR A 69 33.24 20.18 -6.59
N LEU A 70 32.49 20.15 -7.69
CA LEU A 70 32.60 19.13 -8.73
C LEU A 70 33.82 19.39 -9.61
N ASN A 71 34.67 18.37 -9.74
CA ASN A 71 35.81 18.35 -10.64
C ASN A 71 35.50 17.41 -11.82
N LEU A 72 35.14 17.98 -12.96
CA LEU A 72 34.61 17.26 -14.11
C LEU A 72 35.47 17.48 -15.35
N LEU A 73 35.60 16.47 -16.20
CA LEU A 73 36.08 16.65 -17.57
C LEU A 73 35.08 17.49 -18.36
N TYR A 74 35.55 18.25 -19.35
CA TYR A 74 34.69 19.08 -20.22
C TYR A 74 33.46 18.32 -20.74
N LYS A 75 33.66 17.11 -21.26
CA LYS A 75 32.58 16.26 -21.76
C LYS A 75 31.52 15.96 -20.68
N GLN A 76 31.95 15.59 -19.47
CA GLN A 76 31.04 15.31 -18.36
C GLN A 76 30.28 16.57 -17.94
N ALA A 77 30.94 17.73 -17.92
CA ALA A 77 30.31 19.00 -17.62
C ALA A 77 29.24 19.37 -18.66
N VAL A 78 29.45 19.04 -19.94
CA VAL A 78 28.44 19.19 -21.00
C VAL A 78 27.30 18.19 -20.80
N ASP A 79 27.60 16.91 -20.56
CA ASP A 79 26.61 15.84 -20.36
C ASP A 79 25.70 16.14 -19.15
N TYR A 80 26.25 16.77 -18.11
CA TYR A 80 25.50 17.20 -16.92
C TYR A 80 24.85 18.58 -17.06
N GLY A 81 25.04 19.26 -18.19
CA GLY A 81 24.42 20.56 -18.48
C GLY A 81 25.08 21.77 -17.81
N PHE A 82 26.26 21.62 -17.18
CA PHE A 82 27.04 22.73 -16.63
C PHE A 82 27.70 23.59 -17.72
N LEU A 83 27.99 23.00 -18.89
CA LEU A 83 28.56 23.69 -20.04
C LEU A 83 27.73 23.41 -21.30
N LYS A 84 27.77 24.35 -22.25
CA LYS A 84 27.21 24.12 -23.58
C LYS A 84 28.18 23.33 -24.43
N HIS A 85 27.66 22.43 -25.27
CA HIS A 85 28.47 21.72 -26.26
C HIS A 85 29.08 22.70 -27.27
N ASP A 86 30.36 22.51 -27.58
CA ASP A 86 31.10 23.27 -28.60
C ASP A 86 31.92 22.29 -29.42
N GLU A 87 31.55 22.14 -30.71
CA GLU A 87 32.16 21.19 -31.65
C GLU A 87 33.63 21.51 -31.96
N ASN A 88 34.07 22.75 -31.74
CA ASN A 88 35.46 23.18 -32.00
C ASN A 88 36.34 23.11 -30.74
N ASN A 89 35.79 22.72 -29.60
CA ASN A 89 36.54 22.67 -28.35
C ASN A 89 37.44 21.43 -28.30
N THR A 90 38.76 21.67 -28.30
CA THR A 90 39.81 20.65 -28.17
C THR A 90 40.32 20.50 -26.73
N ASP A 91 39.74 21.23 -25.77
CA ASP A 91 40.14 21.22 -24.36
C ASP A 91 39.54 20.03 -23.61
N TYR A 92 40.42 19.10 -23.23
CA TYR A 92 40.10 17.94 -22.39
C TYR A 92 40.37 18.20 -20.90
N GLY A 93 40.62 19.46 -20.52
CA GLY A 93 40.93 19.86 -19.16
C GLY A 93 39.77 19.69 -18.20
N TYR A 94 40.13 19.60 -16.92
CA TYR A 94 39.20 19.60 -15.81
C TYR A 94 38.57 20.97 -15.60
N ARG A 95 37.33 20.97 -15.14
CA ARG A 95 36.54 22.14 -14.79
C ARG A 95 35.99 21.98 -13.38
N TYR A 96 35.95 23.08 -12.65
CA TYR A 96 35.52 23.11 -11.26
C TYR A 96 34.19 23.86 -11.16
N PHE A 97 33.19 23.23 -10.58
CA PHE A 97 31.87 23.82 -10.36
C PHE A 97 31.51 23.67 -8.89
N THR A 98 31.46 24.78 -8.14
CA THR A 98 30.96 24.73 -6.76
C THR A 98 29.45 24.83 -6.77
N ILE A 99 28.79 23.78 -6.28
CA ILE A 99 27.34 23.64 -6.25
C ILE A 99 26.78 23.62 -4.82
N ASN A 100 25.52 24.02 -4.68
CA ASN A 100 24.74 23.86 -3.45
C ASN A 100 24.03 22.50 -3.37
N LYS A 101 23.21 22.29 -2.34
CA LYS A 101 22.43 21.05 -2.18
C LYS A 101 21.39 20.79 -3.28
N TYR A 102 21.01 21.79 -4.08
CA TYR A 102 20.10 21.62 -5.22
C TYR A 102 20.84 21.34 -6.53
N GLY A 103 22.19 21.35 -6.51
CA GLY A 103 23.01 21.18 -7.72
C GLY A 103 23.26 22.47 -8.49
N GLU A 104 22.84 23.62 -7.97
CA GLU A 104 23.02 24.93 -8.60
C GLU A 104 24.42 25.45 -8.36
N VAL A 105 25.06 26.01 -9.39
CA VAL A 105 26.40 26.63 -9.29
C VAL A 105 26.31 27.96 -8.56
N ILE A 106 27.09 28.13 -7.50
CA ILE A 106 26.95 29.27 -6.56
C ILE A 106 28.23 30.07 -6.27
N SER A 107 29.41 29.61 -6.70
CA SER A 107 30.67 30.32 -6.43
C SER A 107 31.85 29.84 -7.26
N ASP A 108 32.85 30.70 -7.44
CA ASP A 108 34.19 30.34 -7.93
C ASP A 108 35.13 29.87 -6.80
N LYS A 109 34.70 29.98 -5.52
CA LYS A 109 35.47 29.46 -4.40
C LYS A 109 35.43 27.93 -4.37
N LYS A 110 36.59 27.31 -4.15
CA LYS A 110 36.73 25.85 -4.00
C LYS A 110 36.47 25.40 -2.56
N TYR A 111 35.70 24.32 -2.43
CA TYR A 111 35.40 23.61 -1.17
C TYR A 111 35.91 22.17 -1.27
N GLU A 112 35.28 21.22 -0.56
CA GLU A 112 35.59 19.80 -0.73
C GLU A 112 35.35 19.39 -2.19
N GLU A 113 36.36 18.78 -2.81
CA GLU A 113 36.33 18.39 -4.22
C GLU A 113 35.85 16.94 -4.39
N VAL A 114 34.95 16.71 -5.35
CA VAL A 114 34.41 15.40 -5.72
C VAL A 114 34.40 15.24 -7.24
N SER A 115 34.42 14.00 -7.74
CA SER A 115 34.64 13.73 -9.18
C SER A 115 33.38 13.32 -9.95
N SER A 116 32.23 13.15 -9.29
CA SER A 116 30.97 12.80 -9.95
C SER A 116 29.73 13.29 -9.19
N LEU A 117 28.61 13.40 -9.90
CA LEU A 117 27.30 13.69 -9.29
C LEU A 117 26.82 12.58 -8.34
N ASP A 118 27.29 11.35 -8.57
CA ASP A 118 27.01 10.21 -7.70
C ASP A 118 27.71 10.36 -6.35
N GLU A 119 28.95 10.86 -6.34
CA GLU A 119 29.62 11.18 -5.08
C GLU A 119 28.89 12.32 -4.36
N VAL A 120 28.42 13.35 -5.09
CA VAL A 120 27.59 14.42 -4.50
C VAL A 120 26.34 13.86 -3.83
N GLN A 121 25.64 12.93 -4.49
CA GLN A 121 24.47 12.26 -3.93
C GLN A 121 24.82 11.52 -2.61
N PHE A 122 25.92 10.79 -2.58
CA PHE A 122 26.41 10.17 -1.34
C PHE A 122 26.72 11.23 -0.26
N ARG A 123 27.35 12.35 -0.61
CA ARG A 123 27.70 13.40 0.36
C ARG A 123 26.47 14.05 0.98
N LYS A 124 25.38 14.18 0.23
CA LYS A 124 24.06 14.59 0.75
C LYS A 124 23.52 13.57 1.75
N GLU A 125 23.52 12.28 1.40
CA GLU A 125 23.07 11.21 2.29
C GLU A 125 23.90 11.16 3.59
N PHE A 126 25.22 11.26 3.47
CA PHE A 126 26.13 11.26 4.61
C PHE A 126 25.91 12.49 5.50
N ASN A 127 25.68 13.66 4.90
CA ASN A 127 25.35 14.88 5.62
C ASN A 127 24.08 14.70 6.49
N ALA A 128 22.99 14.20 5.90
CA ALA A 128 21.74 13.95 6.61
C ALA A 128 21.90 12.90 7.72
N LEU A 129 22.62 11.82 7.45
CA LEU A 129 22.83 10.72 8.39
C LEU A 129 23.66 11.14 9.62
N ILE A 130 24.72 11.93 9.40
CA ILE A 130 25.55 12.44 10.50
C ILE A 130 24.79 13.50 11.31
N ASN A 131 23.95 14.32 10.68
CA ASN A 131 23.06 15.24 11.41
C ASN A 131 22.10 14.48 12.33
N PHE A 132 21.49 13.39 11.84
CA PHE A 132 20.63 12.55 12.65
C PHE A 132 21.36 11.99 13.88
N LEU A 133 22.58 11.48 13.68
CA LEU A 133 23.43 10.98 14.75
C LEU A 133 23.77 12.08 15.78
N ASP A 134 24.27 13.22 15.31
CA ASP A 134 24.70 14.35 16.15
C ASP A 134 23.54 14.94 16.95
N TYR A 135 22.40 15.19 16.29
CA TYR A 135 21.24 15.79 16.95
C TYR A 135 20.61 14.84 17.97
N GLY A 136 20.51 13.56 17.64
CA GLY A 136 19.99 12.56 18.57
C GLY A 136 20.91 12.31 19.77
N ASP A 137 22.23 12.26 19.57
CA ASP A 137 23.20 12.11 20.67
C ASP A 137 23.16 13.35 21.60
N LYS A 138 23.06 14.57 21.04
CA LYS A 138 22.93 15.82 21.82
C LYS A 138 21.71 15.88 22.72
N VAL A 139 20.58 15.27 22.32
CA VAL A 139 19.37 15.21 23.15
C VAL A 139 19.33 13.96 24.05
N GLY A 140 20.39 13.16 24.07
CA GLY A 140 20.53 11.99 24.93
C GLY A 140 19.80 10.75 24.44
N LEU A 141 19.41 10.69 23.15
CA LEU A 141 18.83 9.47 22.57
C LEU A 141 19.90 8.40 22.40
N LYS A 142 19.56 7.16 22.76
CA LYS A 142 20.44 6.03 22.52
C LYS A 142 20.44 5.67 21.04
N ILE A 143 21.45 6.14 20.31
CA ILE A 143 21.68 5.75 18.91
C ILE A 143 22.68 4.61 18.85
N PRO A 144 22.30 3.43 18.31
CA PRO A 144 23.23 2.34 18.09
C PRO A 144 24.30 2.80 17.09
N SER A 145 25.53 2.85 17.56
CA SER A 145 26.69 3.26 16.75
C SER A 145 27.93 2.57 17.29
N ASN A 146 28.82 2.17 16.39
CA ASN A 146 30.14 1.69 16.76
C ASN A 146 31.10 2.86 16.99
N SER A 147 32.24 2.60 17.62
CA SER A 147 33.27 3.61 17.88
C SER A 147 33.86 4.25 16.62
N PHE A 148 33.72 3.61 15.45
CA PHE A 148 34.16 4.20 14.19
C PHE A 148 33.19 5.31 13.75
N VAL A 149 31.88 5.06 13.77
CA VAL A 149 30.84 6.03 13.40
C VAL A 149 30.80 7.21 14.39
N ARG A 150 31.01 6.96 15.70
CA ARG A 150 31.01 8.03 16.70
C ARG A 150 32.11 9.08 16.50
N LYS A 151 33.26 8.72 15.94
CA LYS A 151 34.37 9.66 15.68
C LYS A 151 33.99 10.85 14.80
N PHE A 152 32.99 10.69 13.93
CA PHE A 152 32.52 11.77 13.05
C PHE A 152 31.86 12.92 13.80
N ILE A 153 31.30 12.67 14.99
CA ILE A 153 30.70 13.71 15.85
C ILE A 153 31.63 14.13 17.00
N GLU A 154 32.49 13.24 17.51
CA GLU A 154 33.33 13.50 18.69
C GLU A 154 34.53 14.44 18.44
N HIS A 155 35.12 14.39 17.23
CA HIS A 155 36.42 15.04 16.98
C HIS A 155 36.38 16.17 15.95
N GLY A 156 35.20 16.61 15.51
CA GLY A 156 35.10 17.61 14.46
C GLY A 156 35.83 17.19 13.17
N LEU A 157 36.00 15.87 12.94
CA LEU A 157 36.53 15.31 11.69
C LEU A 157 35.71 15.76 10.46
N GLY A 158 34.55 16.38 10.73
CA GLY A 158 33.66 16.97 9.75
C GLY A 158 32.93 15.88 8.99
N LYS A 159 32.05 16.31 8.08
CA LYS A 159 31.35 15.43 7.13
C LYS A 159 32.29 14.89 6.02
N ASN A 160 33.61 15.01 6.23
CA ASN A 160 34.67 14.71 5.29
C ASN A 160 35.05 13.22 5.35
N PHE A 161 34.06 12.33 5.27
CA PHE A 161 34.32 10.91 5.08
C PHE A 161 34.73 10.67 3.62
N ARG A 162 36.05 10.58 3.40
CA ARG A 162 36.61 9.95 2.20
C ARG A 162 36.42 8.45 2.37
N GLY A 163 35.23 7.96 2.04
CA GLY A 163 34.84 6.61 2.34
C GLY A 163 35.76 5.55 1.75
N ASN A 164 35.46 4.28 2.04
CA ASN A 164 35.79 3.25 1.06
C ASN A 164 35.19 3.68 -0.28
N SER A 165 35.74 3.25 -1.42
CA SER A 165 35.13 3.50 -2.73
C SER A 165 33.68 3.00 -2.86
N TYR A 166 33.12 2.35 -1.82
CA TYR A 166 31.83 1.69 -1.81
C TYR A 166 30.90 2.16 -0.67
N TRP A 167 29.61 2.35 -0.97
CA TRP A 167 28.56 2.74 -0.02
C TRP A 167 27.22 2.04 -0.33
N PRO A 168 26.43 1.63 0.68
CA PRO A 168 26.66 1.86 2.12
C PRO A 168 27.76 1.03 2.80
N ASP A 169 28.51 1.63 3.71
CA ASP A 169 29.50 0.90 4.52
C ASP A 169 28.82 0.17 5.69
N LYS A 170 29.24 -1.08 5.96
CA LYS A 170 28.63 -1.94 6.99
C LYS A 170 28.59 -1.33 8.38
N ASN A 171 29.51 -0.44 8.72
CA ASN A 171 29.54 0.24 10.01
C ASN A 171 28.34 1.18 10.19
N PHE A 172 27.67 1.57 9.10
CA PHE A 172 26.53 2.49 9.11
C PHE A 172 25.18 1.79 8.98
N TYR A 173 25.11 0.48 8.78
CA TYR A 173 23.83 -0.21 8.54
C TYR A 173 22.80 0.01 9.66
N GLU A 174 23.23 -0.03 10.91
CA GLU A 174 22.33 0.20 12.05
C GLU A 174 21.90 1.66 12.20
N LEU A 175 22.78 2.60 11.84
CA LEU A 175 22.41 4.02 11.83
C LEU A 175 21.42 4.31 10.69
N ILE A 176 21.66 3.72 9.51
CA ILE A 176 20.80 3.84 8.33
C ILE A 176 19.41 3.24 8.59
N SER A 177 19.35 2.03 9.17
CA SER A 177 18.09 1.37 9.51
C SER A 177 17.25 2.23 10.46
N LEU A 178 17.89 2.80 11.50
CA LEU A 178 17.23 3.66 12.46
C LEU A 178 16.78 4.98 11.82
N ALA A 179 17.64 5.64 11.04
CA ALA A 179 17.32 6.90 10.39
C ALA A 179 16.13 6.77 9.42
N GLN A 180 16.08 5.68 8.64
CA GLN A 180 14.97 5.39 7.73
C GLN A 180 13.66 5.18 8.46
N HIS A 181 13.69 4.51 9.61
CA HIS A 181 12.50 4.29 10.43
C HIS A 181 11.85 5.62 10.87
N TYR A 182 12.66 6.65 11.09
CA TYR A 182 12.20 8.01 11.45
C TYR A 182 12.06 8.95 10.25
N GLY A 183 12.08 8.42 9.02
CA GLY A 183 11.71 9.16 7.81
C GLY A 183 12.87 9.80 7.04
N ILE A 184 14.13 9.64 7.48
CA ILE A 184 15.27 10.12 6.70
C ILE A 184 15.41 9.26 5.44
N PRO A 185 15.51 9.84 4.23
CA PRO A 185 15.73 9.06 3.03
C PRO A 185 17.11 8.37 3.06
N THR A 186 17.16 7.07 2.77
CA THR A 186 18.41 6.28 2.82
C THR A 186 18.53 5.32 1.62
N ARG A 187 19.66 4.59 1.55
CA ARG A 187 19.90 3.52 0.56
C ARG A 187 19.36 2.15 0.95
N ALA A 188 18.69 2.03 2.08
CA ALA A 188 18.07 0.77 2.45
C ALA A 188 16.71 0.61 1.78
N LEU A 189 16.45 -0.60 1.30
CA LEU A 189 15.09 -1.06 1.05
C LEU A 189 14.66 -1.93 2.22
N ASP A 190 13.56 -1.55 2.85
CA ASP A 190 12.89 -2.28 3.92
C ASP A 190 12.02 -3.45 3.39
N TRP A 191 12.12 -4.58 4.07
CA TRP A 191 11.33 -5.79 3.83
C TRP A 191 10.87 -6.35 5.17
N SER A 192 9.87 -7.22 5.16
CA SER A 192 9.37 -7.94 6.32
C SER A 192 9.52 -9.45 6.11
N TYR A 193 9.91 -10.17 7.16
CA TYR A 193 9.79 -11.63 7.19
C TYR A 193 8.34 -12.11 7.29
N ASP A 194 7.45 -11.25 7.75
CA ASP A 194 6.02 -11.54 7.87
C ASP A 194 5.26 -10.88 6.70
N TYR A 195 4.70 -11.72 5.84
CA TYR A 195 3.94 -11.26 4.67
C TYR A 195 2.69 -10.47 5.05
N LYS A 196 2.12 -10.67 6.25
CA LYS A 196 0.92 -9.95 6.71
C LYS A 196 1.25 -8.52 7.12
N VAL A 197 2.41 -8.31 7.73
CA VAL A 197 2.96 -6.95 7.97
C VAL A 197 3.15 -6.23 6.65
N ALA A 198 3.80 -6.88 5.67
CA ALA A 198 3.99 -6.30 4.35
C ALA A 198 2.63 -6.01 3.68
N LEU A 199 1.68 -6.94 3.77
CA LEU A 199 0.34 -6.77 3.19
C LEU A 199 -0.39 -5.58 3.82
N TYR A 200 -0.29 -5.34 5.12
CA TYR A 200 -0.83 -4.13 5.76
C TYR A 200 -0.29 -2.86 5.08
N PHE A 201 1.03 -2.77 4.84
CA PHE A 201 1.63 -1.62 4.17
C PHE A 201 1.23 -1.48 2.69
N ALA A 202 0.80 -2.56 2.03
CA ALA A 202 0.25 -2.50 0.67
C ALA A 202 -1.18 -1.92 0.62
N LEU A 203 -1.88 -1.87 1.77
CA LEU A 203 -3.31 -1.58 1.86
C LEU A 203 -3.65 -0.36 2.71
N LYS A 204 -2.76 0.08 3.60
CA LYS A 204 -3.07 1.14 4.58
C LYS A 204 -3.49 2.48 3.96
N ASN A 205 -3.15 2.75 2.70
CA ASN A 205 -3.57 3.98 2.02
C ASN A 205 -5.09 4.12 1.94
N ILE A 206 -5.83 3.01 1.94
CA ILE A 206 -7.30 3.08 1.91
C ILE A 206 -7.89 3.78 3.14
N LEU A 207 -7.12 3.87 4.23
CA LEU A 207 -7.55 4.44 5.50
C LEU A 207 -7.43 5.98 5.54
N THR A 208 -6.85 6.63 4.53
CA THR A 208 -6.70 8.09 4.51
C THR A 208 -8.05 8.78 4.30
N ASP A 209 -8.23 9.95 4.92
CA ASP A 209 -9.53 10.65 4.93
C ASP A 209 -9.97 11.08 3.51
N ASP A 210 -9.01 11.31 2.63
CA ASP A 210 -9.19 11.73 1.23
C ASP A 210 -9.25 10.56 0.24
N TYR A 211 -9.08 9.32 0.70
CA TYR A 211 -8.94 8.15 -0.17
C TYR A 211 -10.08 7.99 -1.17
N GLN A 212 -11.30 8.37 -0.78
CA GLN A 212 -12.47 8.28 -1.66
C GLN A 212 -12.57 9.40 -2.69
N CYS A 213 -11.90 10.53 -2.43
CA CYS A 213 -12.00 11.76 -3.21
C CYS A 213 -10.76 12.02 -4.08
N SER A 214 -9.67 11.28 -3.87
CA SER A 214 -8.43 11.36 -4.65
C SER A 214 -8.43 10.37 -5.82
N ASP A 215 -7.55 10.61 -6.80
CA ASP A 215 -7.14 9.57 -7.75
C ASP A 215 -6.58 8.38 -6.96
N LYS A 216 -7.06 7.18 -7.26
CA LYS A 216 -6.73 5.96 -6.51
C LYS A 216 -5.81 5.08 -7.35
N PRO A 217 -4.79 4.45 -6.74
CA PRO A 217 -4.05 3.42 -7.44
C PRO A 217 -4.96 2.21 -7.69
N ASP A 218 -5.02 1.75 -8.94
CA ASP A 218 -5.86 0.62 -9.35
C ASP A 218 -5.53 -0.68 -8.58
N TYR A 219 -4.30 -0.80 -8.09
CA TYR A 219 -3.78 -2.01 -7.44
C TYR A 219 -2.83 -1.70 -6.29
N GLY A 220 -2.96 -2.46 -5.20
CA GLY A 220 -1.87 -2.64 -4.24
C GLY A 220 -0.96 -3.78 -4.70
N VAL A 221 0.29 -3.80 -4.25
CA VAL A 221 1.26 -4.84 -4.59
C VAL A 221 1.93 -5.39 -3.35
N LEU A 222 1.93 -6.71 -3.24
CA LEU A 222 2.79 -7.43 -2.29
C LEU A 222 3.92 -8.10 -3.09
N TRP A 223 5.13 -7.61 -2.92
CA TRP A 223 6.34 -8.24 -3.43
C TRP A 223 6.82 -9.33 -2.48
N ALA A 224 7.33 -10.43 -3.03
CA ALA A 224 8.10 -11.43 -2.32
C ALA A 224 9.44 -11.63 -3.04
N PHE A 225 10.56 -11.50 -2.34
CA PHE A 225 11.92 -11.66 -2.88
C PHE A 225 12.63 -12.86 -2.27
N ASN A 226 13.21 -13.74 -3.09
CA ASN A 226 13.90 -14.97 -2.67
C ASN A 226 15.30 -14.68 -2.08
N TYR A 227 15.36 -13.90 -1.00
CA TYR A 227 16.62 -13.39 -0.46
C TYR A 227 17.60 -14.52 -0.06
N LYS A 228 17.10 -15.68 0.38
CA LYS A 228 17.96 -16.81 0.77
C LYS A 228 18.77 -17.39 -0.38
N TYR A 229 18.23 -17.37 -1.61
CA TYR A 229 18.99 -17.80 -2.78
C TYR A 229 20.22 -16.88 -2.99
N PHE A 230 20.00 -15.57 -2.94
CA PHE A 230 21.05 -14.57 -3.12
C PHE A 230 22.03 -14.49 -1.93
N GLU A 231 21.60 -14.89 -0.73
CA GLU A 231 22.49 -15.06 0.43
C GLU A 231 23.46 -16.25 0.26
N LYS A 232 22.97 -17.40 -0.24
CA LYS A 232 23.77 -18.63 -0.42
C LYS A 232 24.85 -18.48 -1.49
N GLU A 233 24.52 -17.93 -2.65
CA GLU A 233 25.48 -17.71 -3.75
C GLU A 233 26.64 -16.80 -3.33
N ARG A 234 26.37 -15.84 -2.44
CA ARG A 234 27.42 -14.97 -1.89
C ARG A 234 28.48 -15.73 -1.09
N LEU A 235 28.15 -16.85 -0.45
CA LEU A 235 29.13 -17.68 0.24
C LEU A 235 30.14 -18.32 -0.73
N GLY A 236 29.82 -18.38 -2.03
CA GLY A 236 30.70 -18.88 -3.10
C GLY A 236 31.41 -17.80 -3.94
N LEU A 237 31.04 -16.51 -3.82
CA LEU A 237 31.53 -15.43 -4.69
C LEU A 237 32.44 -14.44 -3.93
N SER A 238 33.76 -14.66 -3.96
CA SER A 238 34.71 -13.79 -3.26
C SER A 238 34.95 -12.43 -3.94
N ASN A 239 34.63 -12.26 -5.24
CA ASN A 239 35.03 -11.10 -6.05
C ASN A 239 33.90 -10.48 -6.92
N ASN A 240 32.69 -10.29 -6.38
CA ASN A 240 31.67 -9.48 -7.07
C ASN A 240 31.87 -7.98 -6.74
N PRO A 241 32.04 -7.08 -7.72
CA PRO A 241 32.15 -5.65 -7.48
C PRO A 241 30.86 -5.01 -6.92
N PHE A 242 29.70 -5.65 -7.08
CA PHE A 242 28.43 -5.21 -6.49
C PHE A 242 27.93 -6.26 -5.50
N LYS A 243 27.79 -5.85 -4.24
CA LYS A 243 27.29 -6.73 -3.18
C LYS A 243 25.87 -6.35 -2.85
N ILE A 244 24.97 -7.32 -2.87
CA ILE A 244 23.69 -7.21 -2.18
C ILE A 244 23.96 -7.63 -0.74
N GLU A 245 23.70 -6.72 0.18
CA GLU A 245 23.88 -6.95 1.62
C GLU A 245 22.52 -7.02 2.28
N HIS A 246 22.33 -8.05 3.10
CA HIS A 246 21.14 -8.23 3.92
C HIS A 246 21.51 -7.85 5.35
N TYR A 247 20.73 -6.98 5.96
CA TYR A 247 20.98 -6.52 7.32
C TYR A 247 19.73 -6.60 8.17
N ARG A 248 19.83 -7.39 9.24
CA ARG A 248 18.79 -7.49 10.26
C ARG A 248 19.17 -6.59 11.44
N PRO A 249 18.38 -5.54 11.72
CA PRO A 249 18.66 -4.62 12.83
C PRO A 249 18.44 -5.31 14.18
N GLU A 250 18.96 -4.72 15.25
CA GLU A 250 18.78 -5.25 16.61
C GLU A 250 17.35 -5.02 17.11
N TYR A 251 16.47 -6.02 16.96
CA TYR A 251 15.05 -5.94 17.35
C TYR A 251 14.80 -5.59 18.82
N ASN A 252 15.74 -5.88 19.72
CA ASN A 252 15.57 -5.55 21.14
C ASN A 252 15.65 -4.04 21.40
N SER A 253 16.39 -3.31 20.56
CA SER A 253 16.63 -1.87 20.76
C SER A 253 15.49 -1.00 20.23
N ASN A 254 14.65 -1.53 19.33
CA ASN A 254 13.57 -0.78 18.70
C ASN A 254 12.30 -1.65 18.57
N PRO A 255 11.29 -1.43 19.43
CA PRO A 255 10.03 -2.17 19.42
C PRO A 255 9.29 -2.11 18.07
N ASN A 256 9.39 -1.01 17.33
CA ASN A 256 8.75 -0.88 16.02
C ASN A 256 9.42 -1.80 14.99
N LEU A 257 10.75 -1.82 14.93
CA LEU A 257 11.48 -2.72 14.02
C LEU A 257 11.21 -4.20 14.34
N ASN A 258 10.99 -4.51 15.62
CA ASN A 258 10.59 -5.85 16.05
C ASN A 258 9.17 -6.22 15.59
N ALA A 259 8.21 -5.32 15.81
CA ALA A 259 6.81 -5.53 15.40
C ALA A 259 6.69 -5.74 13.90
N GLN A 260 7.46 -4.97 13.13
CA GLN A 260 7.48 -5.03 11.67
C GLN A 260 8.29 -6.23 11.11
N LYS A 261 8.99 -6.99 11.95
CA LYS A 261 9.86 -8.12 11.53
C LYS A 261 10.81 -7.74 10.39
N GLY A 262 11.41 -6.56 10.51
CA GLY A 262 12.13 -5.90 9.42
C GLY A 262 13.46 -6.56 9.02
N LEU A 263 13.76 -6.54 7.73
CA LEU A 263 15.05 -6.82 7.12
C LEU A 263 15.36 -5.72 6.10
N PHE A 264 16.60 -5.26 6.06
CA PHE A 264 17.04 -4.29 5.05
C PHE A 264 17.91 -4.95 4.00
N THR A 265 17.70 -4.58 2.74
CA THR A 265 18.62 -4.89 1.63
C THR A 265 19.35 -3.62 1.19
N PHE A 266 20.66 -3.75 0.96
CA PHE A 266 21.49 -2.70 0.39
C PHE A 266 22.11 -3.16 -0.91
N ILE A 267 22.12 -2.29 -1.92
CA ILE A 267 23.04 -2.42 -3.06
C ILE A 267 24.28 -1.61 -2.72
N ILE A 268 25.41 -2.29 -2.61
CA ILE A 268 26.71 -1.68 -2.35
C ILE A 268 27.29 -1.20 -3.68
N ASN A 269 27.27 0.11 -3.87
CA ASN A 269 27.70 0.77 -5.10
C ASN A 269 29.06 1.41 -4.92
N ASP A 270 29.80 1.53 -6.02
CA ASP A 270 30.90 2.48 -6.08
C ASP A 270 30.34 3.89 -5.90
N LEU A 271 30.99 4.73 -5.09
CA LEU A 271 30.58 6.11 -4.85
C LEU A 271 30.54 6.96 -6.12
N HIS A 272 31.32 6.60 -7.13
CA HIS A 272 31.34 7.29 -8.42
C HIS A 272 30.34 6.72 -9.42
N HIS A 273 29.74 5.55 -9.14
CA HIS A 273 28.83 4.85 -10.03
C HIS A 273 27.67 4.20 -9.25
N ILE A 274 26.58 4.94 -9.07
CA ILE A 274 25.40 4.51 -8.34
C ILE A 274 24.35 3.99 -9.32
N THR A 275 23.94 2.73 -9.15
CA THR A 275 22.76 2.23 -9.87
C THR A 275 21.49 2.92 -9.38
N ARG A 276 20.71 3.45 -10.33
CA ARG A 276 19.35 3.95 -10.12
C ARG A 276 18.30 2.98 -10.66
N LYS A 277 18.72 1.78 -11.10
CA LYS A 277 17.77 0.74 -11.54
C LYS A 277 16.90 0.30 -10.34
N PRO A 278 15.59 0.09 -10.54
CA PRO A 278 14.75 -0.56 -9.53
C PRO A 278 15.36 -1.88 -9.09
N PHE A 279 15.21 -2.25 -7.82
CA PHE A 279 15.88 -3.41 -7.23
C PHE A 279 15.57 -4.72 -7.97
N ASP A 280 14.32 -4.93 -8.37
CA ASP A 280 13.91 -6.08 -9.17
C ASP A 280 14.65 -6.15 -10.53
N GLN A 281 14.76 -5.01 -11.22
CA GLN A 281 15.48 -4.90 -12.49
C GLN A 281 17.00 -5.07 -12.31
N PHE A 282 17.54 -4.56 -11.20
CA PHE A 282 18.93 -4.77 -10.83
C PHE A 282 19.22 -6.27 -10.65
N ILE A 283 18.39 -6.99 -9.89
CA ILE A 283 18.52 -8.44 -9.71
C ILE A 283 18.42 -9.19 -11.05
N ILE A 284 17.43 -8.89 -11.89
CA ILE A 284 17.29 -9.53 -13.21
C ILE A 284 18.56 -9.34 -14.03
N SER A 285 19.09 -8.11 -14.09
CA SER A 285 20.29 -7.84 -14.89
C SER A 285 21.55 -8.54 -14.36
N LEU A 286 21.61 -8.91 -13.07
CA LEU A 286 22.66 -9.77 -12.54
C LEU A 286 22.50 -11.23 -13.01
N LEU A 287 21.28 -11.76 -13.01
CA LEU A 287 20.95 -13.13 -13.45
C LEU A 287 21.13 -13.33 -14.96
N ASP A 288 20.74 -12.31 -15.73
CA ASP A 288 20.90 -12.29 -17.19
C ASP A 288 22.35 -12.07 -17.62
N GLY A 289 23.21 -11.56 -16.73
CA GLY A 289 24.58 -11.16 -17.07
C GLY A 289 24.64 -9.94 -17.98
N THR A 290 23.55 -9.16 -18.07
CA THR A 290 23.40 -7.96 -18.91
C THR A 290 23.74 -6.66 -18.18
N HIS A 291 24.37 -6.76 -17.01
CA HIS A 291 24.73 -5.60 -16.22
C HIS A 291 25.75 -4.71 -16.95
N ASP A 292 25.59 -3.39 -16.90
CA ASP A 292 26.36 -2.39 -17.67
C ASP A 292 27.85 -2.32 -17.27
N PHE A 293 28.24 -2.99 -16.19
CA PHE A 293 29.61 -3.02 -15.72
C PHE A 293 30.32 -4.19 -16.38
N LYS A 294 31.37 -3.88 -17.17
CA LYS A 294 32.25 -4.85 -17.81
C LYS A 294 32.69 -5.89 -16.79
N SER A 295 32.08 -7.06 -16.84
CA SER A 295 32.64 -8.24 -16.21
C SER A 295 34.04 -8.45 -16.80
N PHE A 296 35.00 -8.82 -15.95
CA PHE A 296 36.15 -9.56 -16.46
C PHE A 296 35.57 -10.79 -17.17
N GLU A 297 35.64 -10.79 -18.50
CA GLU A 297 35.35 -11.95 -19.38
C GLU A 297 33.92 -12.51 -19.42
N GLY A 298 32.86 -11.72 -19.48
CA GLY A 298 31.55 -12.19 -19.96
C GLY A 298 30.92 -13.37 -19.18
N LYS A 299 31.41 -13.70 -17.98
CA LYS A 299 30.89 -14.77 -17.14
C LYS A 299 29.65 -14.28 -16.41
N LYS A 300 28.59 -15.10 -16.39
CA LYS A 300 27.45 -14.89 -15.49
C LYS A 300 27.95 -15.04 -14.05
N PHE A 301 27.68 -14.03 -13.22
CA PHE A 301 28.08 -14.03 -11.80
C PHE A 301 27.10 -14.78 -10.91
N LEU A 302 25.86 -14.97 -11.38
CA LEU A 302 24.80 -15.68 -10.70
C LEU A 302 24.06 -16.56 -11.71
N GLU A 303 23.60 -17.72 -11.27
CA GLU A 303 22.69 -18.56 -12.03
C GLU A 303 21.23 -18.21 -11.68
N ALA A 304 20.31 -18.60 -12.56
CA ALA A 304 18.88 -18.48 -12.30
C ALA A 304 18.49 -19.38 -11.12
N PRO A 305 17.56 -18.96 -10.24
CA PRO A 305 17.05 -19.83 -9.19
C PRO A 305 16.48 -21.13 -9.78
N PRO A 306 16.96 -22.32 -9.38
CA PRO A 306 16.47 -23.57 -9.95
C PRO A 306 15.04 -23.84 -9.45
N ASN A 307 14.09 -24.02 -10.38
CA ASN A 307 12.69 -24.34 -10.12
C ASN A 307 11.90 -23.31 -9.27
N GLU A 308 12.47 -22.14 -9.01
CA GLU A 308 11.83 -21.05 -8.25
C GLU A 308 12.04 -19.71 -8.96
N LYS A 309 11.34 -18.68 -8.50
CA LYS A 309 11.46 -17.32 -9.02
C LYS A 309 12.31 -16.46 -8.09
N ALA A 310 12.96 -15.45 -8.65
CA ALA A 310 13.65 -14.43 -7.86
C ALA A 310 12.62 -13.56 -7.13
N PHE A 311 11.50 -13.24 -7.79
CA PHE A 311 10.39 -12.51 -7.21
C PHE A 311 9.03 -13.14 -7.51
N TYR A 312 8.10 -12.98 -6.58
CA TYR A 312 6.67 -13.03 -6.85
C TYR A 312 6.08 -11.65 -6.62
N LYS A 313 5.21 -11.20 -7.54
CA LYS A 313 4.51 -9.92 -7.45
C LYS A 313 3.00 -10.18 -7.38
N PHE A 314 2.45 -10.11 -6.18
CA PHE A 314 1.03 -10.30 -5.95
C PHE A 314 0.29 -8.98 -6.21
N ILE A 315 -0.56 -8.96 -7.23
CA ILE A 315 -1.35 -7.80 -7.62
C ILE A 315 -2.70 -7.88 -6.90
N ILE A 316 -2.96 -6.89 -6.05
CA ILE A 316 -4.14 -6.81 -5.17
C ILE A 316 -5.11 -5.78 -5.78
N PRO A 317 -6.24 -6.22 -6.35
CA PRO A 317 -7.27 -5.33 -6.86
C PRO A 317 -7.82 -4.39 -5.78
N GLU A 318 -8.14 -3.16 -6.19
CA GLU A 318 -8.71 -2.13 -5.34
C GLU A 318 -9.93 -2.61 -4.54
N GLU A 319 -10.83 -3.33 -5.20
CA GLU A 319 -12.08 -3.83 -4.62
C GLU A 319 -11.88 -4.81 -3.46
N LEU A 320 -10.73 -5.50 -3.41
CA LEU A 320 -10.42 -6.47 -2.36
C LEU A 320 -9.71 -5.86 -1.15
N LYS A 321 -9.15 -4.63 -1.28
CA LYS A 321 -8.33 -4.03 -0.22
C LYS A 321 -9.05 -3.91 1.13
N PRO A 322 -10.32 -3.43 1.21
CA PRO A 322 -11.01 -3.30 2.49
C PRO A 322 -11.25 -4.66 3.18
N GLU A 323 -11.67 -5.67 2.42
CA GLU A 323 -11.91 -7.01 2.97
C GLU A 323 -10.62 -7.64 3.49
N ILE A 324 -9.54 -7.56 2.71
CA ILE A 324 -8.23 -8.10 3.11
C ILE A 324 -7.71 -7.39 4.38
N LEU A 325 -7.81 -6.06 4.44
CA LEU A 325 -7.36 -5.30 5.60
C LEU A 325 -8.18 -5.63 6.85
N ASN A 326 -9.48 -5.88 6.72
CA ASN A 326 -10.33 -6.31 7.83
C ASN A 326 -9.91 -7.68 8.38
N GLU A 327 -9.57 -8.63 7.51
CA GLU A 327 -9.04 -9.92 7.94
C GLU A 327 -7.69 -9.78 8.66
N LEU A 328 -6.80 -8.89 8.17
CA LEU A 328 -5.56 -8.57 8.88
C LEU A 328 -5.83 -8.02 10.28
N TYR A 329 -6.77 -7.09 10.43
CA TYR A 329 -7.17 -6.55 11.74
C TYR A 329 -7.73 -7.62 12.68
N LYS A 330 -8.55 -8.56 12.18
CA LYS A 330 -9.05 -9.70 12.97
C LYS A 330 -7.94 -10.61 13.46
N GLU A 331 -6.86 -10.72 12.68
CA GLU A 331 -5.67 -11.51 13.03
C GLU A 331 -4.66 -10.72 13.90
N GLY A 332 -4.94 -9.46 14.23
CA GLY A 332 -4.11 -8.61 15.09
C GLY A 332 -3.02 -7.82 14.35
N TYR A 333 -3.09 -7.74 13.02
CA TYR A 333 -2.19 -6.94 12.20
C TYR A 333 -2.77 -5.55 11.94
N SER A 334 -2.79 -4.75 13.01
CA SER A 334 -3.29 -3.37 13.05
C SER A 334 -2.21 -2.42 13.59
N GLU A 335 -2.51 -1.12 13.59
CA GLU A 335 -1.60 -0.04 13.97
C GLU A 335 -1.08 -0.20 15.41
N GLU A 336 -1.91 -0.65 16.34
CA GLU A 336 -1.52 -0.87 17.74
C GLU A 336 -0.49 -1.99 17.91
N TYR A 337 -0.44 -2.93 16.96
CA TYR A 337 0.60 -3.95 16.91
C TYR A 337 1.84 -3.45 16.16
N LEU A 338 1.65 -2.84 14.99
CA LEU A 338 2.73 -2.46 14.07
C LEU A 338 3.50 -1.20 14.49
N PHE A 339 2.86 -0.33 15.25
CA PHE A 339 3.44 0.91 15.78
C PHE A 339 3.28 0.96 17.32
N PRO A 340 4.05 0.16 18.07
CA PRO A 340 3.97 0.14 19.53
C PRO A 340 4.07 1.53 20.17
N GLY A 341 3.02 1.91 20.89
CA GLY A 341 2.90 3.20 21.57
C GLY A 341 1.48 3.75 21.54
N TYR A 342 1.26 4.88 22.23
CA TYR A 342 -0.07 5.52 22.26
C TYR A 342 -0.48 6.09 20.89
N ASP A 343 0.50 6.47 20.06
CA ASP A 343 0.23 6.95 18.71
C ASP A 343 -0.39 5.84 17.84
N GLY A 344 0.15 4.62 17.89
CA GLY A 344 -0.40 3.47 17.18
C GLY A 344 -1.82 3.11 17.62
N VAL A 345 -2.09 3.16 18.94
CA VAL A 345 -3.44 2.96 19.49
C VAL A 345 -4.40 4.04 18.99
N THR A 346 -3.99 5.30 19.01
CA THR A 346 -4.81 6.43 18.53
C THR A 346 -5.12 6.28 17.04
N GLN A 347 -4.12 5.91 16.25
CA GLN A 347 -4.28 5.66 14.82
C GLN A 347 -5.26 4.50 14.55
N SER A 348 -5.15 3.41 15.30
CA SER A 348 -6.06 2.26 15.20
C SER A 348 -7.51 2.64 15.47
N VAL A 349 -7.79 3.41 16.53
CA VAL A 349 -9.15 3.86 16.85
C VAL A 349 -9.78 4.62 15.69
N LYS A 350 -9.03 5.54 15.06
CA LYS A 350 -9.50 6.29 13.89
C LYS A 350 -9.68 5.37 12.67
N ASN A 351 -8.66 4.57 12.38
CA ASN A 351 -8.61 3.75 11.17
C ASN A 351 -9.63 2.62 11.17
N ARG A 352 -10.00 2.08 12.34
CA ARG A 352 -11.10 1.14 12.50
C ARG A 352 -12.42 1.72 11.97
N ILE A 353 -12.74 2.96 12.34
CA ILE A 353 -13.95 3.66 11.89
C ILE A 353 -13.90 3.88 10.38
N ASN A 354 -12.74 4.30 9.85
CA ASN A 354 -12.56 4.50 8.41
C ASN A 354 -12.74 3.19 7.63
N LEU A 355 -12.20 2.07 8.14
CA LEU A 355 -12.36 0.75 7.53
C LEU A 355 -13.81 0.26 7.57
N ASP A 356 -14.51 0.41 8.70
CA ASP A 356 -15.92 0.03 8.83
C ASP A 356 -16.79 0.81 7.83
N ASN A 357 -16.52 2.11 7.65
CA ASN A 357 -17.18 2.93 6.63
C ASN A 357 -16.93 2.44 5.20
N LEU A 358 -15.72 1.95 4.90
CA LEU A 358 -15.39 1.39 3.58
C LEU A 358 -16.12 0.06 3.33
N LEU A 359 -16.14 -0.83 4.32
CA LEU A 359 -16.83 -2.12 4.24
C LEU A 359 -18.35 -1.92 4.07
N ASN A 360 -18.94 -0.98 4.81
CA ASN A 360 -20.35 -0.67 4.69
C ASN A 360 -20.71 -0.07 3.32
N LYS A 361 -19.78 0.67 2.69
CA LYS A 361 -19.95 1.24 1.35
C LYS A 361 -19.71 0.21 0.23
N SER A 362 -18.73 -0.69 0.36
CA SER A 362 -18.44 -1.70 -0.67
C SER A 362 -19.57 -2.71 -0.84
N HIS A 363 -20.31 -3.01 0.24
CA HIS A 363 -21.53 -3.82 0.16
C HIS A 363 -22.74 -3.09 -0.46
N ASN A 364 -22.70 -1.75 -0.55
CA ASN A 364 -23.84 -0.90 -0.94
C ASN A 364 -23.68 -0.09 -2.23
N CYS A 365 -22.51 -0.06 -2.88
CA CYS A 365 -22.30 0.84 -4.03
C CYS A 365 -23.16 0.52 -5.27
N ASP A 366 -23.67 -0.72 -5.38
CA ASP A 366 -24.53 -1.18 -6.47
C ASP A 366 -26.02 -1.27 -6.08
N LYS A 367 -26.34 -1.05 -4.81
CA LYS A 367 -27.67 -1.32 -4.24
C LYS A 367 -28.20 -0.13 -3.48
N ARG A 368 -29.44 0.25 -3.76
CA ARG A 368 -30.10 1.39 -3.12
C ARG A 368 -30.96 0.99 -1.94
N SER A 369 -31.19 1.94 -1.05
CA SER A 369 -32.22 1.81 -0.02
C SER A 369 -33.50 2.50 -0.47
N VAL A 370 -34.64 1.87 -0.21
CA VAL A 370 -35.96 2.40 -0.59
C VAL A 370 -36.82 2.50 0.64
N LEU A 371 -37.57 3.60 0.73
CA LEU A 371 -38.66 3.76 1.68
C LEU A 371 -39.95 3.37 0.98
N LEU A 372 -40.67 2.39 1.54
CA LEU A 372 -41.89 1.83 0.95
C LEU A 372 -43.09 2.01 1.86
N SER A 373 -44.20 2.47 1.28
CA SER A 373 -45.44 2.68 2.00
C SER A 373 -46.22 1.37 2.20
N PHE A 374 -46.72 1.15 3.41
CA PHE A 374 -47.52 -0.01 3.81
C PHE A 374 -48.76 0.45 4.57
N THR A 375 -49.83 -0.35 4.48
CA THR A 375 -50.96 -0.20 5.42
C THR A 375 -50.58 -0.83 6.76
N ASN A 376 -51.15 -0.33 7.86
CA ASN A 376 -50.93 -0.87 9.19
C ASN A 376 -51.21 -2.37 9.31
N GLU A 377 -52.16 -2.90 8.54
CA GLU A 377 -52.41 -4.34 8.50
C GLU A 377 -51.21 -5.11 7.93
N TRP A 378 -50.59 -4.60 6.86
CA TRP A 378 -49.38 -5.19 6.26
C TRP A 378 -48.17 -5.09 7.18
N VAL A 379 -47.98 -3.95 7.83
CA VAL A 379 -46.93 -3.75 8.84
C VAL A 379 -47.06 -4.82 9.95
N ASN A 380 -48.26 -5.00 10.49
CA ASN A 380 -48.53 -6.02 11.50
C ASN A 380 -48.27 -7.45 10.99
N LYS A 381 -48.55 -7.74 9.71
CA LYS A 381 -48.29 -9.07 9.11
C LYS A 381 -46.78 -9.34 8.98
N ILE A 382 -45.99 -8.33 8.63
CA ILE A 382 -44.53 -8.40 8.52
C ILE A 382 -43.92 -8.67 9.90
N TYR A 383 -44.20 -7.83 10.91
CA TYR A 383 -43.60 -7.97 12.23
C TYR A 383 -44.03 -9.22 13.00
N ASN A 384 -45.24 -9.74 12.76
CA ASN A 384 -45.68 -11.00 13.35
C ASN A 384 -45.17 -12.25 12.60
N GLY A 385 -44.32 -12.09 11.59
CA GLY A 385 -43.77 -13.20 10.80
C GLY A 385 -44.82 -13.99 10.01
N LYS A 386 -46.00 -13.40 9.76
CA LYS A 386 -47.11 -14.05 9.04
C LYS A 386 -46.88 -14.10 7.53
N THR A 387 -45.87 -13.38 7.03
CA THR A 387 -45.44 -13.40 5.64
C THR A 387 -43.93 -13.33 5.55
N SER A 388 -43.35 -14.05 4.60
CA SER A 388 -41.92 -13.98 4.24
C SER A 388 -41.68 -13.14 2.99
N TYR A 389 -42.76 -12.69 2.34
CA TYR A 389 -42.72 -11.91 1.10
C TYR A 389 -43.66 -10.70 1.16
N VAL A 390 -43.24 -9.60 0.53
CA VAL A 390 -44.05 -8.41 0.26
C VAL A 390 -44.44 -8.39 -1.22
N PHE A 391 -45.70 -8.09 -1.51
CA PHE A 391 -46.22 -8.05 -2.88
C PHE A 391 -46.36 -6.62 -3.41
N ARG A 392 -45.94 -6.37 -4.66
CA ARG A 392 -45.98 -5.05 -5.31
C ARG A 392 -46.42 -5.11 -6.76
N LYS A 393 -47.18 -4.09 -7.20
CA LYS A 393 -47.65 -3.90 -8.58
C LYS A 393 -46.54 -3.50 -9.55
N SER A 394 -45.61 -2.68 -9.07
CA SER A 394 -44.48 -2.13 -9.84
C SER A 394 -43.15 -2.49 -9.17
N PHE A 395 -42.05 -2.21 -9.88
CA PHE A 395 -40.69 -2.62 -9.53
C PHE A 395 -39.74 -1.41 -9.52
N PHE A 396 -38.62 -1.56 -8.81
CA PHE A 396 -37.52 -0.59 -8.77
C PHE A 396 -36.57 -0.88 -9.92
N ASP A 397 -36.24 0.09 -10.78
CA ASP A 397 -35.26 -0.12 -11.86
C ASP A 397 -33.81 -0.34 -11.34
N GLU A 398 -33.61 -0.38 -10.02
CA GLU A 398 -32.32 -0.46 -9.35
C GLU A 398 -32.26 -1.67 -8.40
N LYS A 399 -31.06 -2.22 -8.16
CA LYS A 399 -30.89 -3.28 -7.15
C LYS A 399 -31.12 -2.67 -5.76
N ILE A 400 -31.84 -3.37 -4.88
CA ILE A 400 -32.19 -2.86 -3.55
C ILE A 400 -31.42 -3.62 -2.46
N ASP A 401 -30.89 -2.89 -1.48
CA ASP A 401 -30.30 -3.43 -0.25
C ASP A 401 -31.33 -3.42 0.89
N LYS A 402 -31.78 -2.23 1.30
CA LYS A 402 -32.74 -2.06 2.41
C LYS A 402 -34.08 -1.54 1.93
N ILE A 403 -35.14 -2.07 2.54
CA ILE A 403 -36.50 -1.56 2.42
C ILE A 403 -36.95 -1.07 3.79
N PHE A 404 -37.10 0.24 3.92
CA PHE A 404 -37.68 0.88 5.09
C PHE A 404 -39.21 0.81 5.02
N ILE A 405 -39.82 0.45 6.15
CA ILE A 405 -41.27 0.25 6.30
C ILE A 405 -41.88 1.56 6.76
N TYR A 406 -42.61 2.24 5.87
CA TYR A 406 -43.32 3.48 6.16
C TYR A 406 -44.83 3.23 6.31
N SER A 407 -45.44 3.75 7.38
CA SER A 407 -46.88 3.76 7.57
C SER A 407 -47.28 4.93 8.48
N GLU A 408 -48.44 5.54 8.21
CA GLU A 408 -48.99 6.64 9.03
C GLU A 408 -48.01 7.76 9.39
N ASN A 409 -47.16 8.18 8.43
CA ASN A 409 -46.12 9.21 8.60
C ASN A 409 -44.96 8.82 9.51
N GLU A 410 -44.78 7.52 9.74
CA GLU A 410 -43.69 7.00 10.53
C GLU A 410 -42.91 5.92 9.77
N VAL A 411 -41.61 5.82 10.05
CA VAL A 411 -40.77 4.69 9.66
C VAL A 411 -40.64 3.78 10.86
N ASN A 412 -41.21 2.58 10.74
CA ASN A 412 -41.30 1.62 11.84
C ASN A 412 -40.06 0.73 11.94
N GLY A 413 -39.26 0.67 10.87
CA GLY A 413 -38.06 -0.17 10.79
C GLY A 413 -37.71 -0.46 9.34
N TYR A 414 -36.94 -1.53 9.11
CA TYR A 414 -36.57 -1.96 7.76
C TYR A 414 -36.27 -3.46 7.70
N PHE A 415 -36.14 -3.98 6.49
CA PHE A 415 -35.61 -5.31 6.22
C PHE A 415 -34.64 -5.27 5.03
N LYS A 416 -33.75 -6.26 4.93
CA LYS A 416 -32.91 -6.48 3.75
C LYS A 416 -33.71 -7.15 2.64
N CYS A 417 -33.52 -6.66 1.43
CA CYS A 417 -34.16 -7.18 0.24
C CYS A 417 -33.50 -8.50 -0.19
N GLY A 418 -34.26 -9.60 -0.13
CA GLY A 418 -33.84 -10.89 -0.65
C GLY A 418 -34.12 -11.07 -2.13
N LYS A 419 -34.54 -12.27 -2.53
CA LYS A 419 -34.93 -12.54 -3.91
C LYS A 419 -36.19 -11.76 -4.29
N ILE A 420 -36.16 -11.19 -5.49
CA ILE A 420 -37.31 -10.55 -6.12
C ILE A 420 -37.80 -11.44 -7.26
N ILE A 421 -39.09 -11.75 -7.23
CA ILE A 421 -39.71 -12.72 -8.14
C ILE A 421 -40.78 -12.00 -8.94
N LYS A 422 -40.57 -11.87 -10.26
CA LYS A 422 -41.51 -11.31 -11.22
C LYS A 422 -42.28 -12.45 -11.89
N ASN A 423 -43.59 -12.50 -11.72
CA ASN A 423 -44.43 -13.53 -12.37
C ASN A 423 -45.91 -13.11 -12.42
N THR A 424 -46.77 -14.00 -12.92
CA THR A 424 -48.22 -13.80 -12.88
C THR A 424 -48.72 -13.77 -11.44
N PRO A 425 -49.76 -12.97 -11.12
CA PRO A 425 -50.31 -12.90 -9.76
C PRO A 425 -50.69 -14.28 -9.18
N GLN A 426 -51.30 -15.15 -9.99
CA GLN A 426 -51.66 -16.50 -9.56
C GLN A 426 -50.43 -17.32 -9.13
N PHE A 427 -49.35 -17.29 -9.92
CA PHE A 427 -48.11 -17.97 -9.57
C PHE A 427 -47.52 -17.43 -8.28
N LEU A 428 -47.52 -16.11 -8.09
CA LEU A 428 -46.97 -15.49 -6.89
C LEU A 428 -47.75 -15.86 -5.63
N ILE A 429 -49.08 -15.89 -5.72
CA ILE A 429 -49.98 -16.27 -4.63
C ILE A 429 -49.81 -17.74 -4.26
N ASP A 430 -49.67 -18.63 -5.25
CA ASP A 430 -49.59 -20.06 -4.98
C ASP A 430 -48.23 -20.49 -4.41
N ASN A 431 -47.15 -19.80 -4.76
CA ASN A 431 -45.79 -20.19 -4.37
C ASN A 431 -45.20 -19.37 -3.22
N PHE A 432 -45.65 -18.12 -3.01
CA PHE A 432 -45.03 -17.20 -2.04
C PHE A 432 -46.00 -16.61 -1.01
N CYS A 433 -47.31 -16.86 -1.15
CA CYS A 433 -48.30 -16.48 -0.13
C CYS A 433 -48.65 -17.70 0.75
N ASN A 434 -47.90 -17.86 1.85
CA ASN A 434 -48.03 -18.99 2.77
C ASN A 434 -49.25 -18.89 3.72
N ALA A 435 -49.94 -17.76 3.72
CA ALA A 435 -51.07 -17.51 4.61
C ALA A 435 -52.41 -17.61 3.83
N PRO A 436 -53.25 -18.63 4.07
CA PRO A 436 -54.49 -18.85 3.33
C PRO A 436 -55.46 -17.66 3.37
N LYS A 437 -55.50 -16.94 4.50
CA LYS A 437 -56.33 -15.73 4.68
C LYS A 437 -55.87 -14.53 3.85
N LEU A 438 -54.61 -14.52 3.42
CA LEU A 438 -53.99 -13.46 2.63
C LEU A 438 -54.14 -13.66 1.12
N LYS A 439 -54.44 -14.89 0.66
CA LYS A 439 -54.52 -15.19 -0.78
C LYS A 439 -55.57 -14.33 -1.49
N ASN A 440 -56.77 -14.18 -0.91
CA ASN A 440 -57.84 -13.37 -1.50
C ASN A 440 -57.51 -11.88 -1.52
N GLU A 441 -56.83 -11.38 -0.48
CA GLU A 441 -56.41 -9.98 -0.39
C GLU A 441 -55.33 -9.65 -1.43
N VAL A 442 -54.32 -10.51 -1.56
CA VAL A 442 -53.26 -10.36 -2.57
C VAL A 442 -53.81 -10.52 -3.99
N PHE A 443 -54.77 -11.44 -4.19
CA PHE A 443 -55.47 -11.60 -5.46
C PHE A 443 -56.18 -10.31 -5.87
N ASN A 444 -56.98 -9.73 -4.97
CA ASN A 444 -57.67 -8.46 -5.21
C ASN A 444 -56.68 -7.30 -5.39
N TYR A 445 -55.56 -7.30 -4.66
CA TYR A 445 -54.52 -6.29 -4.81
C TYR A 445 -53.95 -6.27 -6.23
N PHE A 446 -53.78 -7.44 -6.86
CA PHE A 446 -53.29 -7.57 -8.24
C PHE A 446 -54.38 -7.55 -9.32
N GLU A 447 -55.62 -7.20 -8.98
CA GLU A 447 -56.72 -7.19 -9.94
C GLU A 447 -56.38 -6.33 -11.17
N ASN A 448 -56.60 -6.91 -12.37
CA ASN A 448 -56.29 -6.34 -13.68
C ASN A 448 -54.79 -6.18 -14.03
N LEU A 449 -53.88 -6.88 -13.33
CA LEU A 449 -52.46 -6.91 -13.67
C LEU A 449 -52.04 -8.26 -14.28
N GLU A 450 -51.28 -8.21 -15.37
CA GLU A 450 -50.70 -9.41 -16.00
C GLU A 450 -49.49 -9.94 -15.22
N VAL A 451 -48.78 -9.05 -14.52
CA VAL A 451 -47.54 -9.34 -13.81
C VAL A 451 -47.50 -8.59 -12.48
N GLY A 452 -46.98 -9.26 -11.45
CA GLY A 452 -46.66 -8.66 -10.15
C GLY A 452 -45.25 -9.02 -9.68
N TYR A 453 -44.89 -8.54 -8.50
CA TYR A 453 -43.60 -8.78 -7.86
C TYR A 453 -43.79 -9.29 -6.43
N ALA A 454 -43.01 -10.30 -6.04
CA ALA A 454 -42.85 -10.75 -4.67
C ALA A 454 -41.41 -10.49 -4.20
N ILE A 455 -41.26 -9.76 -3.09
CA ILE A 455 -39.98 -9.35 -2.52
C ILE A 455 -39.76 -10.11 -1.22
N GLU A 456 -38.69 -10.89 -1.14
CA GLU A 456 -38.33 -11.64 0.06
C GLU A 456 -37.84 -10.73 1.19
N ILE A 457 -38.31 -11.00 2.40
CA ILE A 457 -37.93 -10.29 3.62
C ILE A 457 -36.76 -11.04 4.28
N ILE A 458 -35.61 -10.39 4.39
CA ILE A 458 -34.41 -10.90 5.09
C ILE A 458 -34.06 -9.92 6.22
N ASP A 459 -33.58 -10.42 7.37
CA ASP A 459 -33.07 -9.60 8.47
C ASP A 459 -34.00 -8.42 8.87
N LEU A 460 -35.24 -8.72 9.27
CA LEU A 460 -36.21 -7.70 9.70
C LEU A 460 -35.77 -7.02 11.01
N ILE A 461 -35.69 -5.70 11.01
CA ILE A 461 -35.34 -4.85 12.15
C ILE A 461 -36.50 -3.92 12.48
N ASN A 462 -36.92 -3.93 13.75
CA ASN A 462 -37.94 -3.03 14.29
C ASN A 462 -37.26 -1.85 15.00
N PHE A 463 -37.74 -0.63 14.78
CA PHE A 463 -37.32 0.52 15.56
C PHE A 463 -38.10 0.57 16.87
N GLU A 464 -37.39 0.69 17.99
CA GLU A 464 -38.01 0.84 19.31
C GLU A 464 -38.87 2.12 19.37
N TYR A 465 -38.42 3.16 18.67
CA TYR A 465 -39.13 4.43 18.50
C TYR A 465 -39.28 4.70 16.99
N PRO A 466 -40.52 4.60 16.44
CA PRO A 466 -40.78 4.94 15.05
C PRO A 466 -40.35 6.39 14.74
N ILE A 467 -39.87 6.60 13.51
CA ILE A 467 -39.31 7.89 13.11
C ILE A 467 -40.35 8.65 12.29
N TYR A 468 -40.81 9.78 12.79
CA TYR A 468 -41.76 10.63 12.08
C TYR A 468 -41.10 11.26 10.83
N ILE A 469 -41.77 11.14 9.69
CA ILE A 469 -41.37 11.73 8.41
C ILE A 469 -42.59 12.38 7.76
N ASP A 470 -42.43 13.64 7.33
CA ASP A 470 -43.50 14.38 6.66
C ASP A 470 -43.97 13.68 5.38
N ASN A 471 -45.29 13.70 5.19
CA ASN A 471 -46.05 12.98 4.17
C ASN A 471 -45.31 12.75 2.84
N ILE A 472 -45.09 11.48 2.52
CA ILE A 472 -44.56 11.05 1.21
C ILE A 472 -45.75 10.82 0.27
N LEU A 473 -45.72 11.47 -0.90
CA LEU A 473 -46.81 11.43 -1.89
C LEU A 473 -46.77 10.21 -2.82
N GLU A 474 -45.72 9.39 -2.74
CA GLU A 474 -45.46 8.26 -3.64
C GLU A 474 -45.50 6.91 -2.91
N ASP A 475 -45.84 5.83 -3.63
CA ASP A 475 -45.86 4.45 -3.11
C ASP A 475 -44.49 3.99 -2.58
N TYR A 476 -43.42 4.57 -3.11
CA TYR A 476 -42.05 4.37 -2.65
C TYR A 476 -41.17 5.57 -3.03
N CYS A 477 -40.04 5.74 -2.33
CA CYS A 477 -38.98 6.66 -2.75
C CYS A 477 -37.59 6.10 -2.44
N PHE A 478 -36.61 6.42 -3.29
CA PHE A 478 -35.21 6.08 -3.05
C PHE A 478 -34.62 7.02 -2.00
N VAL A 479 -34.15 6.45 -0.88
CA VAL A 479 -33.73 7.20 0.31
C VAL A 479 -32.58 8.17 0.01
N ASP A 480 -31.66 7.77 -0.86
CA ASP A 480 -30.50 8.55 -1.30
C ASP A 480 -30.87 9.78 -2.15
N LYS A 481 -32.06 9.80 -2.78
CA LYS A 481 -32.52 10.92 -3.62
C LYS A 481 -33.10 12.10 -2.84
N TYR A 482 -33.37 11.93 -1.54
CA TYR A 482 -34.03 12.93 -0.71
C TYR A 482 -33.14 13.28 0.50
N GLU A 483 -32.65 14.52 0.56
CA GLU A 483 -31.75 14.98 1.64
C GLU A 483 -32.32 14.74 3.04
N ASN A 484 -33.62 14.96 3.23
CA ASN A 484 -34.30 14.74 4.50
C ASN A 484 -34.45 13.26 4.87
N LEU A 485 -34.16 12.31 3.97
CA LEU A 485 -34.23 10.87 4.22
C LEU A 485 -32.85 10.21 4.32
N LYS A 486 -31.78 10.86 3.85
CA LYS A 486 -30.41 10.27 3.85
C LYS A 486 -29.94 9.80 5.21
N PHE A 487 -30.42 10.39 6.30
CA PHE A 487 -30.08 9.94 7.65
C PHE A 487 -30.48 8.48 7.91
N LEU A 488 -31.50 7.95 7.21
CA LEU A 488 -31.92 6.55 7.30
C LEU A 488 -30.84 5.58 6.82
N LEU A 489 -29.93 6.01 5.92
CA LEU A 489 -28.82 5.18 5.45
C LEU A 489 -27.81 4.82 6.54
N ASN A 490 -27.83 5.54 7.67
CA ASN A 490 -26.92 5.32 8.79
C ASN A 490 -27.38 4.20 9.75
N PHE A 491 -28.60 3.67 9.59
CA PHE A 491 -29.08 2.55 10.41
C PHE A 491 -28.46 1.24 9.90
N ALA A 492 -27.80 0.48 10.80
CA ALA A 492 -26.90 -0.64 10.49
C ALA A 492 -27.62 -1.96 10.18
#